data_AF-A0A7J4XM11-F1
#
_entry.id   AF-A0A7J4XM11-F1
#
_cell.length_a   1.000
_cell.length_b   1.000
_cell.length_c   1.000
_cell.angle_alpha   90.00
_cell.angle_beta   90.00
_cell.angle_gamma   90.00
#
_symmetry.space_group_name_H-M   'P 1'
#
loop_
_entity.id
_entity.type
_entity.pdbx_description
1 polymer ?
#
loop_
_entity_poly.entity_id
_entity_poly.type
_entity_poly.pdbx_seq_one_letter_code
_entity_poly.pdbx_strand_id
1 'polypeptide(L)'
;MNINEILLTVADEIARDNGYILTDERVIIGKNDWFWGNKAGFPDTQVKSRTYILPAWEDEQEGEDYFTRKIYLDMHWGKPRIHVKYPDGAFCCLTYSNDGCTEAQTFSPIGLKKALCIQEKIDKLYNREKYGR
;
A
#
# COMPACT_ATOMS: atom_id res chain seq x y z
N MET A 1 -11.84 -0.51 -13.23
CA MET A 1 -11.12 -0.07 -12.02
C MET A 1 -9.70 0.32 -12.40
N ASN A 2 -9.21 1.49 -11.97
CA ASN A 2 -7.81 1.88 -12.22
C ASN A 2 -6.87 1.21 -11.20
N ILE A 3 -5.55 1.28 -11.45
CA ILE A 3 -4.57 0.62 -10.57
C ILE A 3 -4.62 1.14 -9.12
N ASN A 4 -4.87 2.43 -8.91
CA ASN A 4 -5.00 2.98 -7.55
C ASN A 4 -6.22 2.40 -6.83
N GLU A 5 -7.35 2.20 -7.51
CA GLU A 5 -8.55 1.56 -6.96
C GLU A 5 -8.35 0.06 -6.69
N ILE A 6 -7.60 -0.64 -7.55
CA ILE A 6 -7.21 -2.04 -7.30
C ILE A 6 -6.37 -2.14 -6.03
N LEU A 7 -5.36 -1.29 -5.88
CA LEU A 7 -4.51 -1.27 -4.70
C LEU A 7 -5.31 -0.96 -3.43
N LEU A 8 -6.30 -0.06 -3.50
CA LEU A 8 -7.20 0.23 -2.39
C LEU A 8 -8.04 -1.00 -2.01
N THR A 9 -8.55 -1.73 -3.00
CA THR A 9 -9.32 -2.96 -2.80
C THR A 9 -8.46 -4.03 -2.11
N VAL A 10 -7.24 -4.26 -2.60
CA VAL A 10 -6.33 -5.24 -2.01
C VAL A 10 -5.90 -4.83 -0.60
N ALA A 11 -5.66 -3.54 -0.34
CA ALA A 11 -5.37 -3.05 1.00
C ALA A 11 -6.52 -3.32 1.97
N ASP A 12 -7.77 -3.11 1.53
CA ASP A 12 -8.97 -3.37 2.32
C ASP A 12 -9.15 -4.86 2.63
N GLU A 13 -8.89 -5.74 1.65
CA GLU A 13 -8.90 -7.19 1.85
C GLU A 13 -7.86 -7.62 2.89
N ILE A 14 -6.62 -7.15 2.77
CA ILE A 14 -5.55 -7.47 3.72
C ILE A 14 -5.90 -6.95 5.12
N ALA A 15 -6.42 -5.72 5.21
CA ALA A 15 -6.81 -5.12 6.46
C ALA A 15 -7.87 -5.98 7.17
N ARG A 16 -8.94 -6.34 6.46
CA ARG A 16 -10.02 -7.20 6.96
C ARG A 16 -9.51 -8.57 7.39
N ASP A 17 -8.67 -9.21 6.58
CA ASP A 17 -8.16 -10.56 6.85
C ASP A 17 -7.22 -10.61 8.08
N ASN A 18 -6.61 -9.48 8.45
CA ASN A 18 -5.65 -9.39 9.56
C ASN A 18 -6.13 -8.53 10.74
N GLY A 19 -7.38 -8.06 10.73
CA GLY A 19 -7.97 -7.30 11.83
C GLY A 19 -7.54 -5.83 11.95
N TYR A 20 -7.03 -5.22 10.86
CA TYR A 20 -6.72 -3.80 10.84
C TYR A 20 -7.99 -2.96 10.69
N ILE A 21 -8.00 -1.77 11.28
CA ILE A 21 -9.10 -0.81 11.23
C ILE A 21 -8.71 0.41 10.38
N LEU A 22 -9.65 0.93 9.60
CA LEU A 22 -9.48 2.16 8.82
C LEU A 22 -9.42 3.38 9.74
N THR A 23 -8.43 4.25 9.55
CA THR A 23 -8.27 5.47 10.39
C THR A 23 -8.13 6.75 9.61
N ASP A 24 -7.78 6.69 8.32
CA ASP A 24 -7.62 7.89 7.48
C ASP A 24 -7.92 7.57 6.02
N GLU A 25 -8.56 8.52 5.34
CA GLU A 25 -8.79 8.51 3.89
C GLU A 25 -8.43 9.89 3.34
N ARG A 26 -7.58 9.92 2.30
CA ARG A 26 -7.13 11.19 1.71
C ARG A 26 -6.74 11.05 0.25
N VAL A 27 -6.59 12.19 -0.42
CA VAL A 27 -5.97 12.28 -1.74
C VAL A 27 -4.59 12.91 -1.59
N ILE A 28 -3.56 12.15 -1.97
CA ILE A 28 -2.19 12.65 -2.04
C ILE A 28 -2.04 13.41 -3.36
N ILE A 29 -1.55 14.65 -3.28
CA ILE A 29 -1.28 15.51 -4.44
C ILE A 29 0.24 15.70 -4.53
N GLY A 30 0.84 15.37 -5.67
CA GLY A 30 2.30 15.34 -5.84
C GLY A 30 3.03 16.60 -5.38
N LYS A 31 2.50 17.79 -5.67
CA LYS A 31 3.08 19.08 -5.26
C LYS A 31 3.11 19.30 -3.74
N ASN A 32 2.21 18.66 -3.01
CA ASN A 32 2.11 18.73 -1.54
C ASN A 32 2.71 17.50 -0.86
N ASP A 33 3.20 16.53 -1.62
CA ASP A 33 3.65 15.25 -1.08
C ASP A 33 4.99 15.38 -0.33
N TRP A 34 5.20 14.55 0.69
CA TRP A 34 6.42 14.60 1.49
C TRP A 34 7.65 14.17 0.68
N PHE A 35 7.48 13.27 -0.31
CA PHE A 35 8.58 12.79 -1.14
C PHE A 35 8.90 13.80 -2.25
N TRP A 36 10.14 14.32 -2.23
CA TRP A 36 10.60 15.36 -3.15
C TRP A 36 10.49 14.95 -4.63
N GLY A 37 10.66 13.66 -4.95
CA GLY A 37 10.59 13.16 -6.33
C GLY A 37 9.19 13.33 -6.94
N ASN A 38 8.13 13.23 -6.12
CA ASN A 38 6.76 13.52 -6.57
C ASN A 38 6.56 15.01 -6.85
N LYS A 39 7.08 15.87 -5.97
CA LYS A 39 6.99 17.33 -6.14
C LYS A 39 7.67 17.80 -7.43
N ALA A 40 8.86 17.29 -7.70
CA ALA A 40 9.69 17.73 -8.82
C ALA A 40 9.24 17.14 -10.16
N GLY A 41 8.92 15.84 -10.19
CA GLY A 41 8.61 15.13 -11.44
C GLY A 41 7.13 14.99 -11.75
N PHE A 42 6.26 15.04 -10.73
CA PHE A 42 4.85 14.66 -10.84
C PHE A 42 3.90 15.55 -10.00
N PRO A 43 4.03 16.89 -10.04
CA PRO A 43 3.34 17.80 -9.11
C PRO A 43 1.81 17.71 -9.17
N ASP A 44 1.24 17.42 -10.34
CA ASP A 44 -0.21 17.38 -10.56
C ASP A 44 -0.81 15.98 -10.41
N THR A 45 0.01 14.96 -10.15
CA THR A 45 -0.47 13.59 -9.99
C THR A 45 -1.22 13.44 -8.68
N GLN A 46 -2.29 12.65 -8.71
CA GLN A 46 -3.12 12.36 -7.54
C GLN A 46 -3.21 10.86 -7.28
N VAL A 47 -3.10 10.47 -6.01
CA VAL A 47 -3.27 9.09 -5.55
C VAL A 47 -4.22 9.09 -4.37
N LYS A 48 -5.33 8.34 -4.47
CA LYS A 48 -6.20 8.08 -3.32
C LYS A 48 -5.49 7.14 -2.37
N SER A 49 -5.55 7.46 -1.09
CA SER A 49 -4.86 6.76 -0.02
C SER A 49 -5.84 6.44 1.10
N ARG A 50 -5.68 5.24 1.65
CA ARG A 50 -6.30 4.80 2.90
C ARG A 50 -5.21 4.38 3.86
N THR A 51 -5.38 4.65 5.14
CA THR A 51 -4.54 4.13 6.21
C THR A 51 -5.36 3.19 7.08
N TYR A 52 -4.81 2.01 7.33
CA TYR A 52 -5.31 1.06 8.31
C TYR A 52 -4.25 0.78 9.36
N ILE A 53 -4.66 0.69 10.62
CA ILE A 53 -3.78 0.33 11.75
C ILE A 53 -4.30 -0.94 12.43
N LEU A 54 -3.40 -1.74 12.99
CA LEU A 54 -3.80 -2.82 13.88
C LEU A 54 -4.11 -2.23 15.26
N PRO A 55 -5.31 -2.44 15.84
CA PRO A 55 -5.59 -2.04 17.22
C PRO A 55 -4.67 -2.80 18.18
N ALA A 56 -4.20 -2.13 19.22
CA ALA A 56 -3.55 -2.73 20.37
C ALA A 56 -4.11 -2.16 21.67
N TRP A 57 -3.95 -2.98 22.70
CA TRP A 57 -4.36 -2.66 24.06
C TRP A 57 -3.42 -1.63 24.68
N GLU A 58 -3.87 -0.91 25.72
CA GLU A 58 -3.09 0.18 26.35
C GLU A 58 -1.68 -0.28 26.76
N ASP A 59 -1.56 -1.51 27.24
CA ASP A 59 -0.31 -2.14 27.68
C ASP A 59 0.69 -2.44 26.53
N GLU A 60 0.21 -2.45 25.29
CA GLU A 60 0.99 -2.72 24.07
C GLU A 60 1.43 -1.43 23.35
N GLN A 61 0.97 -0.25 23.81
CA GLN A 61 1.29 1.04 23.20
C GLN A 61 2.69 1.57 23.56
N GLU A 62 3.38 0.98 24.55
CA GLU A 62 4.69 1.47 25.02
C GLU A 62 5.88 1.13 24.09
N GLY A 63 5.64 0.50 22.93
CA GLY A 63 6.69 0.26 21.93
C GLY A 63 6.72 1.33 20.84
N GLU A 64 7.91 1.89 20.53
CA GLU A 64 8.14 2.78 19.36
C GLU A 64 7.63 2.18 18.03
N ASP A 65 7.44 0.86 17.98
CA ASP A 65 7.02 0.11 16.80
C ASP A 65 5.49 -0.10 16.70
N TYR A 66 4.66 0.31 17.68
CA TYR A 66 3.20 0.07 17.62
C TYR A 66 2.52 0.82 16.46
N PHE A 67 2.89 2.08 16.23
CA PHE A 67 2.43 2.88 15.08
C PHE A 67 2.94 2.37 13.73
N THR A 68 3.79 1.34 13.71
CA THR A 68 4.39 0.83 12.48
C THR A 68 3.60 -0.30 11.84
N ARG A 69 2.72 -1.00 12.57
CA ARG A 69 1.82 -2.03 12.00
C ARG A 69 0.68 -1.37 11.25
N LYS A 70 1.01 -0.86 10.06
CA LYS A 70 0.16 -0.03 9.24
C LYS A 70 0.09 -0.58 7.83
N ILE A 71 -1.09 -0.47 7.23
CA ILE A 71 -1.32 -0.62 5.80
C ILE A 71 -1.65 0.75 5.26
N TYR A 72 -0.96 1.18 4.22
CA TYR A 72 -1.32 2.43 3.57
C TYR A 72 -0.89 2.49 2.12
N LEU A 73 -1.56 3.34 1.36
CA LEU A 73 -1.11 3.71 0.03
C LEU A 73 -0.39 5.05 0.09
N ASP A 74 0.73 5.16 -0.60
CA ASP A 74 1.39 6.44 -0.87
C ASP A 74 1.71 6.59 -2.37
N MET A 75 2.55 7.58 -2.68
CA MET A 75 3.00 7.87 -4.03
C MET A 75 4.53 7.81 -4.09
N HIS A 76 5.09 7.14 -5.09
CA HIS A 76 6.52 7.12 -5.36
C HIS A 76 6.79 7.36 -6.84
N TRP A 77 7.47 8.46 -7.17
CA TRP A 77 7.70 8.90 -8.55
C TRP A 77 6.40 8.95 -9.39
N GLY A 78 5.35 9.56 -8.82
CA GLY A 78 4.05 9.68 -9.47
C GLY A 78 3.23 8.39 -9.54
N LYS A 79 3.75 7.28 -9.01
CA LYS A 79 3.08 5.98 -9.06
C LYS A 79 2.45 5.64 -7.72
N PRO A 80 1.23 5.06 -7.68
CA PRO A 80 0.67 4.57 -6.43
C PRO A 80 1.49 3.38 -5.92
N ARG A 81 1.74 3.37 -4.62
CA ARG A 81 2.49 2.32 -3.94
C ARG A 81 1.74 1.87 -2.70
N ILE A 82 1.55 0.56 -2.56
CA ILE A 82 0.97 -0.05 -1.37
C ILE A 82 2.08 -0.40 -0.40
N HIS A 83 1.90 -0.09 0.89
CA HIS A 83 2.76 -0.50 2.00
C HIS A 83 1.97 -1.38 2.95
N VAL A 84 2.58 -2.48 3.37
CA VAL A 84 1.97 -3.44 4.29
C VAL A 84 3.03 -3.86 5.31
N LYS A 85 2.83 -3.50 6.59
CA LYS A 85 3.57 -4.09 7.72
C LYS A 85 2.60 -4.98 8.50
N TYR A 86 2.86 -6.28 8.49
CA TYR A 86 2.02 -7.33 9.06
C TYR A 86 2.23 -7.50 10.57
N PRO A 87 1.32 -8.20 11.28
CA PRO A 87 1.45 -8.43 12.73
C PRO A 87 2.70 -9.23 13.11
N ASP A 88 3.15 -10.12 12.22
CA ASP A 88 4.38 -10.93 12.38
C ASP A 88 5.67 -10.14 12.11
N GLY A 89 5.58 -8.81 11.94
CA GLY A 89 6.71 -7.93 11.67
C GLY A 89 7.20 -7.97 10.22
N ALA A 90 6.64 -8.82 9.36
CA ALA A 90 6.98 -8.84 7.95
C ALA A 90 6.52 -7.53 7.27
N PHE A 91 7.35 -7.01 6.37
CA PHE A 91 7.06 -5.80 5.63
C PHE A 91 7.26 -6.00 4.13
N CYS A 92 6.35 -5.44 3.35
CA CYS A 92 6.52 -5.26 1.92
C CYS A 92 5.85 -3.98 1.43
N CYS A 93 6.44 -3.36 0.42
CA CYS A 93 5.79 -2.35 -0.39
C CYS A 93 5.89 -2.69 -1.89
N LEU A 94 4.87 -2.34 -2.66
CA LEU A 94 4.84 -2.56 -4.10
C LEU A 94 4.37 -1.30 -4.82
N THR A 95 5.16 -0.82 -5.78
CA THR A 95 4.88 0.34 -6.62
C THR A 95 4.35 -0.13 -7.97
N TYR A 96 3.24 0.45 -8.44
CA TYR A 96 2.62 0.06 -9.70
C TYR A 96 2.51 1.20 -10.71
N SER A 97 2.68 0.88 -11.99
CA SER A 97 2.25 1.74 -13.10
C SER A 97 1.01 1.13 -13.78
N ASN A 98 0.57 1.79 -14.86
CA ASN A 98 -0.44 1.22 -15.76
C ASN A 98 0.06 0.01 -16.57
N ASP A 99 1.31 -0.41 -16.39
CA ASP A 99 1.87 -1.59 -17.07
C ASP A 99 2.15 -2.75 -16.10
N GLY A 100 1.86 -2.56 -14.81
CA GLY A 100 2.04 -3.58 -13.76
C GLY A 100 2.98 -3.12 -12.64
N CYS A 101 3.46 -4.09 -11.87
CA CYS A 101 4.39 -3.86 -10.76
C CYS A 101 5.74 -3.36 -11.30
N THR A 102 6.21 -2.22 -10.81
CA THR A 102 7.49 -1.62 -11.24
C THR A 102 8.60 -1.73 -10.20
N GLU A 103 8.25 -1.89 -8.93
CA GLU A 103 9.20 -2.04 -7.84
C GLU A 103 8.55 -2.78 -6.67
N ALA A 104 9.31 -3.64 -6.00
CA ALA A 104 8.93 -4.22 -4.71
C ALA A 104 10.10 -4.10 -3.74
N GLN A 105 9.83 -3.63 -2.51
CA GLN A 105 10.79 -3.62 -1.42
C GLN A 105 10.25 -4.47 -0.29
N THR A 106 11.09 -5.28 0.32
CA THR A 106 10.67 -6.21 1.37
C THR A 106 11.71 -6.33 2.46
N PHE A 107 11.25 -6.68 3.65
CA PHE A 107 12.13 -7.06 4.75
C PHE A 107 11.87 -8.51 5.12
N SER A 108 12.96 -9.29 5.23
CA SER A 108 12.99 -10.73 5.48
C SER A 108 12.43 -11.62 4.34
N PRO A 109 12.78 -12.92 4.31
CA PRO A 109 12.20 -13.88 3.34
C PRO A 109 10.66 -13.98 3.41
N ILE A 110 10.08 -13.79 4.60
CA ILE A 110 8.61 -13.78 4.77
C ILE A 110 8.00 -12.58 4.04
N GLY A 111 8.64 -11.41 4.14
CA GLY A 111 8.22 -10.20 3.41
C GLY A 111 8.21 -10.42 1.90
N LEU A 112 9.23 -11.09 1.35
CA LEU A 112 9.28 -11.45 -0.07
C LEU A 112 8.11 -12.34 -0.49
N LYS A 113 7.84 -13.40 0.27
CA LYS A 113 6.70 -14.29 0.00
C LYS A 113 5.37 -13.52 0.01
N LYS A 114 5.17 -12.64 1.00
CA LYS A 114 3.95 -11.82 1.10
C LYS A 114 3.82 -10.83 -0.05
N ALA A 115 4.93 -10.21 -0.47
CA ALA A 115 4.94 -9.31 -1.63
C ALA A 115 4.49 -10.04 -2.91
N LEU A 116 5.00 -11.25 -3.16
CA LEU A 116 4.58 -12.06 -4.31
C LEU A 116 3.09 -12.40 -4.26
N CYS A 117 2.56 -12.82 -3.10
CA CYS A 117 1.13 -13.10 -2.96
C CYS A 117 0.26 -11.85 -3.19
N ILE A 118 0.70 -10.68 -2.70
CA ILE A 118 0.00 -9.41 -2.95
C ILE A 118 0.05 -9.05 -4.43
N GLN A 119 1.21 -9.20 -5.07
CA GLN A 119 1.37 -8.95 -6.49
C GLN A 119 0.45 -9.85 -7.33
N GLU A 120 0.41 -11.15 -7.07
CA GLU A 120 -0.49 -12.07 -7.78
C GLU A 120 -1.96 -11.65 -7.65
N LYS A 121 -2.39 -11.20 -6.47
CA LYS A 121 -3.76 -10.68 -6.27
C LYS A 121 -4.01 -9.42 -7.10
N ILE A 122 -3.09 -8.45 -7.07
CA ILE A 122 -3.21 -7.19 -7.81
C ILE A 122 -3.21 -7.47 -9.32
N ASP A 123 -2.26 -8.26 -9.81
CA ASP A 123 -2.12 -8.59 -11.23
C ASP A 123 -3.35 -9.35 -11.75
N LYS A 124 -3.95 -10.23 -10.94
CA LYS A 124 -5.20 -10.92 -11.29
C LYS A 124 -6.36 -9.94 -11.47
N LEU A 125 -6.54 -8.99 -10.54
CA LEU A 125 -7.57 -7.95 -10.65
C LEU A 125 -7.28 -7.02 -11.84
N TYR A 126 -6.03 -6.60 -12.00
CA TYR A 126 -5.59 -5.73 -13.08
C TYR A 126 -5.85 -6.34 -14.46
N ASN A 127 -5.45 -7.60 -14.66
CA ASN A 127 -5.64 -8.30 -15.93
C ASN A 127 -7.12 -8.59 -16.22
N ARG A 128 -7.92 -8.89 -15.20
CA ARG A 128 -9.38 -9.02 -15.35
C ARG A 128 -10.01 -7.73 -15.87
N GLU A 129 -9.60 -6.58 -15.34
CA GLU A 129 -10.13 -5.28 -15.77
C GLU A 129 -9.61 -4.86 -17.15
N LYS A 130 -8.36 -5.16 -17.48
CA LYS A 130 -7.72 -4.74 -18.74
C LYS A 130 -8.06 -5.63 -19.93
N TYR A 131 -8.24 -6.94 -19.71
CA TYR A 131 -8.37 -7.93 -20.78
C TYR A 131 -9.61 -8.83 -20.65
N GLY A 132 -10.37 -8.72 -19.56
CA GLY A 132 -11.60 -9.48 -19.37
C GLY A 132 -12.67 -9.08 -20.37
N ARG A 133 -12.94 -9.96 -21.33
CA ARG A 133 -14.27 -10.14 -21.92
C ARG A 133 -15.04 -11.14 -21.07
#